data_AF-A0A1M3J6F2-F1
#
_entry.id   AF-A0A1M3J6F2-F1
#
_cell.length_a   1.000
_cell.length_b   1.000
_cell.length_c   1.000
_cell.angle_alpha   90.00
_cell.angle_beta   90.00
_cell.angle_gamma   90.00
#
_symmetry.space_group_name_H-M   'P 1'
#
loop_
_entity.id
_entity.type
_entity.pdbx_description
1 polymer ?
#
loop_
_entity_poly.entity_id
_entity_poly.type
_entity_poly.pdbx_seq_one_letter_code
_entity_poly.pdbx_strand_id
1 'polypeptide(L)'
;MRSVPIKSSAQKEILAMHHVRARLVRAKPALINEIRGLLLEHGESISQGVSKLEAFLANLFDPEKRELLSLLEFLLEELAGEYKLHRERIKKHEERLYCFGKERESIK
;
A
#
# COMPACT_ATOMS: atom_id res chain seq x y z
N MET A 1 42.61 10.06 -5.01
CA MET A 1 41.18 9.87 -5.37
C MET A 1 40.77 8.45 -5.00
N ARG A 2 39.77 8.25 -4.13
CA ARG A 2 39.25 6.90 -3.84
C ARG A 2 38.34 6.47 -5.00
N SER A 3 38.73 5.41 -5.71
CA SER A 3 37.90 4.79 -6.73
C SER A 3 36.61 4.30 -6.07
N VAL A 4 35.47 4.85 -6.47
CA VAL A 4 34.16 4.38 -6.00
C VAL A 4 33.85 3.12 -6.81
N PRO A 5 33.65 1.95 -6.18
CA PRO A 5 33.35 0.73 -6.91
C PRO A 5 32.06 0.93 -7.71
N ILE A 6 32.13 0.65 -9.01
CA ILE A 6 30.96 0.69 -9.90
C ILE A 6 29.97 -0.35 -9.37
N LYS A 7 28.78 0.10 -8.92
CA LYS A 7 27.73 -0.81 -8.44
C LYS A 7 27.47 -1.89 -9.49
N SER A 8 27.52 -3.15 -9.07
CA SER A 8 27.14 -4.30 -9.89
C SER A 8 25.70 -4.12 -10.41
N SER A 9 25.36 -4.68 -11.58
CA SER A 9 23.98 -4.63 -12.12
C SER A 9 22.95 -5.05 -11.07
N ALA A 10 23.22 -6.16 -10.37
CA ALA A 10 22.35 -6.66 -9.31
C ALA A 10 22.17 -5.67 -8.14
N GLN A 11 23.20 -4.89 -7.78
CA GLN A 11 23.07 -3.85 -6.76
C GLN A 11 22.21 -2.67 -7.23
N LYS A 12 22.26 -2.34 -8.53
CA LYS A 12 21.41 -1.31 -9.13
C LYS A 12 19.95 -1.77 -9.19
N GLU A 13 19.71 -3.04 -9.51
CA GLU A 13 18.37 -3.65 -9.54
C GLU A 13 17.72 -3.67 -8.14
N ILE A 14 18.46 -4.05 -7.10
CA ILE A 14 17.99 -4.01 -5.70
C ILE A 14 17.64 -2.58 -5.29
N LEU A 15 18.49 -1.62 -5.63
CA LEU A 15 18.24 -0.21 -5.32
C LEU A 15 16.98 0.30 -6.04
N ALA A 16 16.76 -0.08 -7.29
CA ALA A 16 15.54 0.24 -8.04
C ALA A 16 14.29 -0.34 -7.35
N MET A 17 14.35 -1.60 -6.89
CA MET A 17 13.25 -2.21 -6.12
C MET A 17 12.95 -1.45 -4.83
N HIS A 18 13.98 -1.05 -4.06
CA HIS A 18 13.80 -0.22 -2.86
C HIS A 18 13.16 1.13 -3.16
N HIS A 19 13.56 1.80 -4.25
CA HIS A 19 12.96 3.08 -4.66
C HIS A 19 11.48 2.95 -5.00
N VAL A 20 11.11 1.91 -5.77
CA VAL A 20 9.70 1.64 -6.11
C VAL A 20 8.89 1.35 -4.84
N ARG A 21 9.38 0.48 -3.96
CA ARG A 21 8.74 0.22 -2.66
C ARG A 21 8.57 1.50 -1.84
N ALA A 22 9.62 2.30 -1.71
CA ALA A 22 9.58 3.51 -0.91
C ALA A 22 8.58 4.54 -1.47
N ARG A 23 8.45 4.64 -2.81
CA ARG A 23 7.42 5.45 -3.44
C ARG A 23 6.01 4.98 -3.06
N LEU A 24 5.76 3.68 -3.12
CA LEU A 24 4.44 3.11 -2.75
C LEU A 24 4.13 3.34 -1.26
N VAL A 25 5.10 3.11 -0.38
CA VAL A 25 4.94 3.35 1.06
C VAL A 25 4.61 4.82 1.35
N ARG A 26 5.20 5.76 0.61
CA ARG A 26 4.89 7.20 0.75
C ARG A 26 3.53 7.61 0.17
N ALA A 27 3.03 6.91 -0.84
CA ALA A 27 1.73 7.21 -1.45
C ALA A 27 0.55 6.66 -0.63
N LYS A 28 0.73 5.52 0.06
CA LYS A 28 -0.33 4.87 0.85
C LYS A 28 -1.03 5.80 1.87
N PRO A 29 -0.35 6.67 2.65
CA PRO A 29 -1.01 7.57 3.59
C PRO A 29 -1.91 8.61 2.92
N ALA A 30 -1.58 9.05 1.70
CA ALA A 30 -2.41 10.03 0.98
C ALA A 30 -3.80 9.44 0.67
N LEU A 31 -3.83 8.22 0.13
CA LEU A 31 -5.06 7.49 -0.16
C LEU A 31 -5.88 7.19 1.10
N ILE A 32 -5.21 6.81 2.19
CA ILE A 32 -5.85 6.63 3.50
C ILE A 32 -6.52 7.93 3.99
N ASN A 33 -5.86 9.06 3.80
CA ASN A 33 -6.37 10.36 4.25
C ASN A 33 -7.52 10.85 3.36
N GLU A 34 -7.46 10.56 2.05
CA GLU A 34 -8.54 10.86 1.11
C GLU A 34 -9.82 10.11 1.47
N ILE A 35 -9.72 8.79 1.73
CA ILE A 35 -10.86 7.99 2.21
C ILE A 35 -11.44 8.57 3.50
N ARG A 36 -10.59 8.93 4.47
CA ARG A 36 -11.05 9.54 5.73
C ARG A 36 -11.67 10.92 5.53
N GLY A 37 -11.15 11.73 4.61
CA GLY A 37 -11.68 13.04 4.28
C GLY A 37 -13.10 12.94 3.72
N LEU A 38 -13.30 12.07 2.73
CA LEU A 38 -14.61 11.82 2.14
C LEU A 38 -15.63 11.35 3.19
N LEU A 39 -15.24 10.43 4.07
CA LEU A 39 -16.12 9.97 5.14
C LEU A 39 -16.49 11.10 6.11
N LEU A 40 -15.51 11.93 6.48
CA LEU A 40 -15.73 13.05 7.38
C LEU A 40 -16.68 14.10 6.79
N GLU A 41 -16.56 14.39 5.49
CA GLU A 41 -17.48 15.28 4.76
C GLU A 41 -18.94 14.80 4.80
N HIS A 42 -19.14 13.49 4.99
CA HIS A 42 -20.46 12.85 5.06
C HIS A 42 -20.87 12.49 6.50
N GLY A 43 -20.15 13.00 7.51
CA GLY A 43 -20.48 12.83 8.93
C GLY A 43 -19.95 11.53 9.56
N GLU A 44 -19.22 10.71 8.80
CA GLU A 44 -18.64 9.46 9.29
C GLU A 44 -17.19 9.68 9.76
N SER A 45 -16.96 9.51 11.07
CA SER A 45 -15.63 9.67 11.65
C SER A 45 -14.99 8.32 11.98
N ILE A 46 -13.85 8.02 11.34
CA ILE A 46 -13.06 6.82 11.65
C ILE A 46 -11.92 7.19 12.59
N SER A 47 -11.75 6.40 13.67
CA SER A 47 -10.58 6.52 14.56
C SER A 47 -9.26 6.37 13.80
N GLN A 48 -8.21 7.03 14.32
CA GLN A 48 -6.88 6.91 13.75
C GLN A 48 -6.38 5.45 13.75
N GLY A 49 -5.60 5.12 12.71
CA GLY A 49 -5.00 3.80 12.54
C GLY A 49 -5.53 3.04 11.32
N VAL A 50 -4.63 2.31 10.67
CA VAL A 50 -4.92 1.56 9.44
C VAL A 50 -5.93 0.43 9.70
N SER A 51 -5.80 -0.29 10.81
CA SER A 51 -6.69 -1.41 11.15
C SER A 51 -8.15 -0.96 11.34
N LYS A 52 -8.37 0.26 11.83
CA LYS A 52 -9.72 0.83 12.00
C LYS A 52 -10.35 1.17 10.66
N LEU A 53 -9.57 1.74 9.75
CA LEU A 53 -10.00 1.96 8.36
C LEU A 53 -10.32 0.64 7.66
N GLU A 54 -9.44 -0.36 7.75
CA GLU A 54 -9.64 -1.67 7.13
C GLU A 54 -10.91 -2.36 7.65
N ALA A 55 -11.18 -2.29 8.96
CA ALA A 55 -12.41 -2.83 9.55
C ALA A 55 -13.68 -2.09 9.08
N PHE A 56 -13.62 -0.77 8.98
CA PHE A 56 -14.75 0.03 8.47
C PHE A 56 -15.06 -0.32 7.01
N LEU A 57 -14.03 -0.34 6.15
CA LEU A 57 -14.19 -0.68 4.74
C LEU A 57 -14.74 -2.11 4.57
N ALA A 58 -14.29 -3.07 5.38
CA ALA A 58 -14.84 -4.43 5.36
C ALA A 58 -16.33 -4.48 5.70
N ASN A 59 -16.78 -3.67 6.66
CA ASN A 59 -18.20 -3.58 7.03
C ASN A 59 -19.03 -2.84 5.98
N LEU A 60 -18.46 -1.82 5.32
CA LEU A 60 -19.14 -1.04 4.28
C LEU A 60 -19.43 -1.87 3.02
N PHE A 61 -18.54 -2.81 2.70
CA PHE A 61 -18.67 -3.69 1.53
C PHE A 61 -19.29 -5.06 1.86
N ASP A 62 -19.90 -5.19 3.03
CA ASP A 62 -20.59 -6.41 3.43
C ASP A 62 -21.83 -6.63 2.54
N PRO A 63 -21.86 -7.70 1.71
CA PRO A 63 -22.95 -7.93 0.77
C PRO A 63 -24.29 -8.19 1.45
N GLU A 64 -24.30 -8.64 2.71
CA GLU A 64 -25.54 -8.85 3.47
C GLU A 64 -26.19 -7.53 3.93
N LYS A 65 -25.42 -6.43 3.91
CA LYS A 65 -25.90 -5.08 4.28
C LYS A 65 -26.24 -4.19 3.08
N ARG A 66 -26.06 -4.67 1.84
CA ARG A 66 -26.25 -3.89 0.62
C ARG A 66 -27.68 -4.02 0.10
N GLU A 67 -28.51 -3.00 0.33
CA GLU A 67 -29.81 -2.88 -0.33
C GLU A 67 -29.78 -1.96 -1.57
N LEU A 68 -28.89 -0.95 -1.61
CA LEU A 68 -28.54 -0.10 -2.76
C LEU A 68 -27.30 0.76 -2.41
N LEU A 69 -26.34 0.93 -3.33
CA LEU A 69 -25.16 1.78 -3.10
C LEU A 69 -25.43 3.22 -3.53
N SER A 70 -25.19 4.16 -2.62
CA SER A 70 -25.01 5.58 -2.90
C SER A 70 -23.75 5.84 -3.75
N LEU A 71 -23.70 7.00 -4.42
CA LEU A 71 -22.51 7.44 -5.16
C LEU A 71 -21.26 7.47 -4.27
N LEU A 72 -21.41 7.88 -3.01
CA LEU A 72 -20.31 7.89 -2.04
C LEU A 72 -19.74 6.48 -1.83
N GLU A 73 -20.59 5.48 -1.66
CA GLU A 73 -20.14 4.11 -1.43
C GLU A 73 -19.42 3.53 -2.65
N PHE A 74 -19.83 3.90 -3.87
CA PHE A 74 -19.11 3.54 -5.09
C PHE A 74 -17.70 4.13 -5.13
N LEU A 75 -17.56 5.43 -4.82
CA LEU A 75 -16.26 6.10 -4.78
C LEU A 75 -15.36 5.53 -3.67
N LEU A 76 -15.94 5.22 -2.51
CA LEU A 76 -15.22 4.57 -1.42
C LEU A 76 -14.77 3.15 -1.80
N GLU A 77 -15.57 2.41 -2.56
CA GLU A 77 -15.20 1.09 -3.10
C GLU A 77 -14.03 1.18 -4.07
N GLU A 78 -14.02 2.18 -4.96
CA GLU A 78 -12.91 2.45 -5.88
C GLU A 78 -11.60 2.75 -5.12
N LEU A 79 -11.65 3.69 -4.17
CA LEU A 79 -10.48 4.06 -3.35
C LEU A 79 -10.00 2.90 -2.46
N ALA A 80 -10.92 2.11 -1.92
CA ALA A 80 -10.58 0.92 -1.14
C ALA A 80 -9.91 -0.16 -2.00
N GLY A 81 -10.38 -0.33 -3.25
CA GLY A 81 -9.76 -1.18 -4.24
C GLY A 81 -8.33 -0.74 -4.57
N GLU A 82 -8.13 0.56 -4.81
CA GLU A 82 -6.80 1.13 -5.01
C GLU A 82 -5.91 0.90 -3.79
N TYR A 83 -6.43 1.11 -2.58
CA TYR A 83 -5.71 0.91 -1.32
C TYR A 83 -5.23 -0.53 -1.17
N LYS A 84 -6.11 -1.49 -1.44
CA LYS A 84 -5.79 -2.92 -1.42
C LYS A 84 -4.70 -3.26 -2.43
N LEU A 85 -4.83 -2.79 -3.67
CA LEU A 85 -3.81 -2.99 -4.72
C LEU A 85 -2.46 -2.40 -4.30
N HIS A 86 -2.46 -1.21 -3.70
CA HIS A 86 -1.25 -0.56 -3.22
C HIS A 86 -0.55 -1.39 -2.13
N ARG A 87 -1.33 -1.90 -1.17
CA ARG A 87 -0.86 -2.76 -0.08
C ARG A 87 -0.26 -4.07 -0.61
N GLU A 88 -0.93 -4.71 -1.56
CA GLU A 88 -0.45 -5.93 -2.21
C GLU A 88 0.86 -5.70 -2.97
N ARG A 89 0.98 -4.58 -3.68
CA ARG A 89 2.22 -4.23 -4.38
C ARG A 89 3.39 -4.01 -3.41
N ILE A 90 3.15 -3.30 -2.30
CA ILE A 90 4.18 -3.13 -1.25
C ILE A 90 4.64 -4.50 -0.75
N LYS A 91 3.69 -5.38 -0.40
CA LYS A 91 3.99 -6.74 0.09
C LYS A 91 4.81 -7.53 -0.93
N LYS A 92 4.42 -7.54 -2.20
CA LYS A 92 5.15 -8.21 -3.29
C LYS A 92 6.59 -7.69 -3.43
N HIS A 93 6.81 -6.38 -3.29
CA HIS A 93 8.16 -5.82 -3.33
C HIS A 93 8.98 -6.18 -2.09
N GLU A 94 8.36 -6.26 -0.91
CA GLU A 94 9.02 -6.72 0.33
C GLU A 94 9.42 -8.20 0.25
N GLU A 95 8.54 -9.06 -0.26
CA GLU A 95 8.82 -10.48 -0.50
C GLU A 95 9.97 -10.66 -1.49
N ARG A 96 9.98 -9.92 -2.61
CA ARG A 96 11.09 -9.94 -3.57
C ARG A 96 12.40 -9.53 -2.92
N LEU A 97 12.41 -8.41 -2.20
CA LEU A 97 13.62 -7.93 -1.51
C LEU A 97 14.14 -8.95 -0.49
N TYR A 98 13.25 -9.64 0.22
CA TYR A 98 13.61 -10.69 1.17
C TYR A 98 14.25 -11.91 0.48
N CYS A 99 13.67 -12.39 -0.63
CA CYS A 99 14.25 -13.49 -1.41
C CYS A 99 15.65 -13.15 -1.93
N PHE A 100 15.84 -11.95 -2.50
CA PHE A 100 17.16 -11.48 -2.96
C PHE A 100 18.19 -11.35 -1.83
N GLY A 101 17.76 -11.01 -0.61
CA GLY A 101 18.61 -10.99 0.57
C GLY A 101 19.11 -12.38 0.96
N LYS A 102 18.19 -13.37 0.97
CA LYS A 102 18.49 -14.76 1.33
C LYS A 102 19.41 -15.47 0.33
N GLU A 103 19.18 -15.29 -0.97
CA GLU A 103 20.01 -15.91 -2.02
C GLU A 103 21.48 -15.52 -1.88
N ARG A 104 21.79 -14.33 -1.35
CA ARG A 104 23.18 -13.87 -1.13
C ARG A 104 23.78 -14.28 0.20
N GLU A 105 22.98 -14.51 1.25
CA GLU A 105 23.48 -15.09 2.51
C GLU A 105 23.83 -16.58 2.35
N SER A 106 23.17 -17.29 1.43
CA SER A 106 23.49 -18.69 1.09
C SER A 106 24.67 -18.86 0.11
N ILE A 107 25.24 -17.78 -0.41
CA ILE A 107 26.43 -17.78 -1.31
C ILE A 107 27.70 -17.30 -0.55
N LYS A 108 27.68 -17.31 0.79
CA LYS A 108 28.88 -17.06 1.61
C LYS A 108 29.53 -18.36 2.07
#